data_AF-A0A8W7MWM8-F1
#
_entry.id   AF-A0A8W7MWM8-F1
#
_cell.length_a   1.000
_cell.length_b   1.000
_cell.length_c   1.000
_cell.angle_alpha   90.00
_cell.angle_beta   90.00
_cell.angle_gamma   90.00
#
_symmetry.space_group_name_H-M   'P 1'
#
loop_
_entity.id
_entity.type
_entity.pdbx_description
1 polymer ?
#
loop_
_entity_poly.entity_id
_entity_poly.type
_entity_poly.pdbx_seq_one_letter_code
_entity_poly.pdbx_strand_id
1 'polypeptide(L)'
;MMSRLVFSCALVLVLGALAAHANDTKGVVVEKSFLQSVQDCVEYLRIPKLRLVQYLAYEFPPDEETKCLIYCVGTDLRWWNETCGLQFPAIVNFFQPVLGDRQYEKRTKECVERTTHAGKQQNSCCQAYETFQCYLREFGNLVTCPQYVPPTKLQATQAALDCLTMLRVPVDLLRCYSRGELPDEPETRYVYHCFDLRTGLYTPETGLQLSRFYVRDLATDDLRYLSKETKNCRDRIRQSGCNACSEVYQTHQECLAGLGEEGYTAGVISEAAKIALANLGVCCSEPAVEPVPVVIVPEPVGYSYASYQPMAEHPCKVCTAQKPVPVLAPSPQVVNYNPPPRSQCSCEAEPNVVAPAGLYPSVTAGGMKSYPFVKDQPGHQSKLHHYTTPEVSPCPSPPAAFKPTFSAFSVRPFGQRAHGPYPTPGYCKSKS
;
A
#
# COMPACT_ATOMS: atom_id res chain seq x y z
N MET A 1 46.76 28.33 -22.00
CA MET A 1 45.31 28.32 -22.28
C MET A 1 44.70 26.92 -22.05
N MET A 2 45.31 25.83 -22.53
CA MET A 2 44.85 24.44 -22.27
C MET A 2 44.74 24.07 -20.78
N SER A 3 45.69 24.49 -19.93
CA SER A 3 45.66 24.17 -18.49
C SER A 3 44.46 24.78 -17.73
N ARG A 4 43.92 25.92 -18.20
CA ARG A 4 42.72 26.55 -17.58
C ARG A 4 41.41 25.87 -17.99
N LEU A 5 41.33 25.33 -19.21
CA LEU A 5 40.17 24.54 -19.67
C LEU A 5 40.08 23.19 -18.95
N VAL A 6 41.22 22.53 -18.71
CA VAL A 6 41.26 21.24 -17.98
C VAL A 6 40.81 21.41 -16.53
N PHE A 7 41.24 22.48 -15.85
CA PHE A 7 40.79 22.78 -14.49
C PHE A 7 39.29 23.11 -14.43
N SER A 8 38.76 23.83 -15.42
CA SER A 8 37.33 24.18 -15.47
C SER A 8 36.44 22.96 -15.74
N CYS A 9 36.86 22.04 -16.61
CA CYS A 9 36.14 20.78 -16.82
C CYS A 9 36.21 19.85 -15.61
N ALA A 10 37.36 19.78 -14.92
CA ALA A 10 37.51 18.99 -13.71
C ALA A 10 36.62 19.52 -12.57
N LEU A 11 36.51 20.84 -12.41
CA LEU A 11 35.66 21.46 -11.39
C LEU A 11 34.16 21.22 -11.66
N VAL A 12 33.73 21.28 -12.92
CA VAL A 12 32.34 20.98 -13.33
C VAL A 12 32.00 19.50 -13.12
N LEU A 13 32.93 18.58 -13.38
CA LEU A 13 32.73 17.15 -13.13
C LEU A 13 32.69 16.82 -11.62
N VAL A 14 33.50 17.50 -10.80
CA VAL A 14 33.48 17.32 -9.34
C VAL A 14 32.22 17.92 -8.72
N LEU A 15 31.76 19.09 -9.18
CA LEU A 15 30.48 19.68 -8.74
C LEU A 15 29.27 18.85 -9.22
N GLY A 16 29.33 18.26 -10.41
CA GLY A 16 28.29 17.33 -10.91
C GLY A 16 28.24 16.01 -10.14
N ALA A 17 29.39 15.49 -9.70
CA ALA A 17 29.46 14.27 -8.88
C ALA A 17 28.97 14.49 -7.43
N LEU A 18 29.18 15.69 -6.87
CA LEU A 18 28.65 16.04 -5.54
C LEU A 18 27.12 16.24 -5.53
N ALA A 19 26.52 16.62 -6.67
CA ALA A 19 25.06 16.74 -6.81
C ALA A 19 24.35 15.39 -7.02
N ALA A 20 25.09 14.32 -7.32
CA ALA A 20 24.54 12.99 -7.60
C ALA A 20 24.54 12.03 -6.39
N HIS A 21 24.82 12.54 -5.19
CA HIS A 21 24.40 11.87 -3.96
C HIS A 21 22.92 12.18 -3.72
N ALA A 22 22.05 11.62 -4.57
CA ALA A 22 20.67 11.41 -4.16
C ALA A 22 20.74 10.61 -2.85
N ASN A 23 20.40 11.27 -1.75
CA ASN A 23 20.39 10.65 -0.43
C ASN A 23 19.41 9.49 -0.52
N ASP A 24 19.93 8.26 -0.59
CA ASP A 24 19.14 7.03 -0.73
C ASP A 24 18.44 6.76 0.61
N THR A 25 17.47 7.61 0.96
CA THR A 25 16.57 7.41 2.08
C THR A 25 15.59 6.32 1.68
N LYS A 26 16.05 5.06 1.67
CA LYS A 26 15.22 3.88 1.38
C LYS A 26 14.20 3.71 2.49
N GLY A 27 13.07 4.38 2.33
CA GLY A 27 11.85 4.11 3.08
C GLY A 27 11.16 2.85 2.55
N VAL A 28 9.85 2.77 2.78
CA VAL A 28 8.98 1.69 2.26
C VAL A 28 8.45 2.01 0.86
N VAL A 29 9.16 2.85 0.11
CA VAL A 29 8.74 3.32 -1.21
C VAL A 29 8.89 2.18 -2.22
N VAL A 30 7.78 1.84 -2.87
CA VAL A 30 7.76 0.84 -3.95
C VAL A 30 7.24 1.51 -5.21
N GLU A 31 8.03 1.45 -6.27
CA GLU A 31 7.59 1.75 -7.62
C GLU A 31 7.71 0.48 -8.46
N LYS A 32 6.65 0.12 -9.17
CA LYS A 32 6.59 -1.12 -9.92
C LYS A 32 5.77 -0.95 -11.18
N SER A 33 6.24 -1.47 -12.30
CA SER A 33 5.45 -1.51 -13.53
C SER A 33 4.54 -2.74 -13.54
N PHE A 34 3.50 -2.71 -14.38
CA PHE A 34 2.64 -3.87 -14.56
C PHE A 34 3.43 -5.13 -14.96
N LEU A 35 4.36 -5.00 -15.91
CA LEU A 35 5.14 -6.13 -16.40
C LEU A 35 6.19 -6.63 -15.38
N GLN A 36 6.71 -5.77 -14.51
CA GLN A 36 7.55 -6.22 -13.39
C GLN A 36 6.74 -7.09 -12.42
N SER A 37 5.49 -6.69 -12.12
CA SER A 37 4.60 -7.51 -11.31
C SER A 37 4.24 -8.84 -11.98
N VAL A 38 4.00 -8.85 -13.29
CA VAL A 38 3.82 -10.09 -14.08
C VAL A 38 5.02 -11.03 -13.92
N GLN A 39 6.24 -10.51 -14.01
CA GLN A 39 7.46 -11.31 -13.86
C GLN A 39 7.55 -11.95 -12.46
N ASP A 40 7.31 -11.17 -11.41
CA ASP A 40 7.35 -11.65 -10.03
C ASP A 40 6.27 -12.70 -9.79
N CYS A 41 5.04 -12.47 -10.27
CA CYS A 41 3.93 -13.40 -10.11
C CYS A 41 4.10 -14.69 -10.93
N VAL A 42 4.74 -14.64 -12.11
CA VAL A 42 5.13 -15.85 -12.86
C VAL A 42 6.07 -16.72 -12.02
N GLU A 43 7.01 -16.11 -11.30
CA GLU A 43 7.93 -16.84 -10.40
C GLU A 43 7.19 -17.37 -9.17
N TYR A 44 6.34 -16.56 -8.52
CA TYR A 44 5.58 -16.96 -7.33
C TYR A 44 4.62 -18.12 -7.62
N LEU A 45 3.92 -18.08 -8.76
CA LEU A 45 2.97 -19.11 -9.18
C LEU A 45 3.64 -20.27 -9.94
N ARG A 46 4.95 -20.18 -10.20
CA ARG A 46 5.72 -21.15 -10.98
C ARG A 46 5.16 -21.43 -12.36
N ILE A 47 4.64 -20.39 -13.02
CA ILE A 47 4.15 -20.49 -14.41
C ILE A 47 5.37 -20.71 -15.33
N PRO A 48 5.28 -21.61 -16.33
CA PRO A 48 6.39 -21.86 -17.24
C PRO A 48 6.88 -20.57 -17.92
N LYS A 49 8.19 -20.29 -17.85
CA LYS A 49 8.79 -19.05 -18.38
C LYS A 49 8.55 -18.82 -19.87
N LEU A 50 8.24 -19.88 -20.64
CA LEU A 50 7.86 -19.75 -22.05
C LEU A 50 6.58 -18.90 -22.23
N ARG A 51 5.63 -18.96 -21.28
CA ARG A 51 4.43 -18.11 -21.30
C ARG A 51 4.70 -16.65 -21.00
N LEU A 52 5.83 -16.32 -20.38
CA LEU A 52 6.18 -14.93 -20.11
C LEU A 52 6.27 -14.10 -21.40
N VAL A 53 6.73 -14.70 -22.51
CA VAL A 53 6.79 -14.02 -23.81
C VAL A 53 5.40 -13.58 -24.27
N GLN A 54 4.38 -14.41 -24.04
CA GLN A 54 2.98 -14.09 -24.36
C GLN A 54 2.47 -12.93 -23.50
N TYR A 55 2.70 -12.98 -22.19
CA TYR A 55 2.27 -11.92 -21.28
C TYR A 55 2.99 -10.59 -21.52
N LEU A 56 4.27 -10.62 -21.88
CA LEU A 56 5.04 -9.43 -22.26
C LEU A 56 4.55 -8.81 -23.58
N ALA A 57 3.86 -9.58 -24.42
CA ALA A 57 3.18 -9.10 -25.62
C ALA A 57 1.75 -8.59 -25.33
N TYR A 58 1.37 -8.46 -24.04
CA TYR A 58 0.04 -8.08 -23.58
C TYR A 58 -1.09 -9.04 -23.99
N GLU A 59 -0.74 -10.30 -24.25
CA GLU A 59 -1.70 -11.35 -24.51
C GLU A 59 -1.99 -12.12 -23.23
N PHE A 60 -3.22 -12.00 -22.73
CA PHE A 60 -3.68 -12.66 -21.50
C PHE A 60 -4.85 -13.59 -21.83
N PRO A 61 -4.60 -14.88 -22.17
CA PRO A 61 -5.65 -15.85 -22.46
C PRO A 61 -6.55 -16.15 -21.24
N PRO A 62 -7.82 -16.57 -21.45
CA PRO A 62 -8.78 -16.80 -20.37
C PRO A 62 -8.65 -18.19 -19.69
N ASP A 63 -7.43 -18.73 -19.59
CA ASP A 63 -7.16 -19.96 -18.86
C ASP A 63 -6.94 -19.71 -17.36
N GLU A 64 -7.09 -20.75 -16.54
CA GLU A 64 -7.03 -20.64 -15.08
C GLU A 64 -5.68 -20.14 -14.55
N GLU A 65 -4.55 -20.50 -15.18
CA GLU A 65 -3.24 -20.00 -14.77
C GLU A 65 -3.13 -18.50 -15.01
N THR A 66 -3.55 -18.03 -16.18
CA THR A 66 -3.52 -16.59 -16.52
C THR A 66 -4.49 -15.79 -15.65
N LYS A 67 -5.67 -16.33 -15.31
CA LYS A 67 -6.60 -15.66 -14.39
C LYS A 67 -5.97 -15.44 -13.01
N CYS A 68 -5.35 -16.47 -12.44
CA CYS A 68 -4.69 -16.33 -11.15
C CYS A 68 -3.39 -15.53 -11.21
N LEU A 69 -2.70 -15.50 -12.35
CA LEU A 69 -1.60 -14.54 -12.60
C LEU A 69 -2.09 -13.10 -12.46
N ILE A 70 -3.18 -12.74 -13.12
CA ILE A 70 -3.74 -11.39 -13.06
C ILE A 70 -4.21 -11.03 -11.64
N TYR A 71 -4.79 -11.99 -10.92
CA TYR A 71 -5.10 -11.81 -9.49
C TYR A 71 -3.85 -11.55 -8.64
N CYS A 72 -2.77 -12.31 -8.84
CA CYS A 72 -1.50 -12.07 -8.16
C CYS A 72 -0.97 -10.67 -8.47
N VAL A 73 -0.98 -10.27 -9.75
CA VAL A 73 -0.54 -8.93 -10.19
C VAL A 73 -1.39 -7.84 -9.56
N GLY A 74 -2.71 -8.04 -9.46
CA GLY A 74 -3.61 -7.10 -8.81
C GLY A 74 -3.39 -6.93 -7.33
N THR A 75 -3.10 -8.03 -6.64
CA THR A 75 -2.74 -8.00 -5.22
C THR A 75 -1.38 -7.35 -4.99
N ASP A 76 -0.39 -7.66 -5.82
CA ASP A 76 0.96 -7.10 -5.73
C ASP A 76 0.98 -5.59 -6.02
N LEU A 77 0.18 -5.13 -6.99
CA LEU A 77 0.03 -3.71 -7.35
C LEU A 77 -1.08 -2.98 -6.58
N ARG A 78 -1.74 -3.65 -5.63
CA ARG A 78 -2.78 -3.10 -4.74
C ARG A 78 -4.05 -2.61 -5.40
N TRP A 79 -4.28 -2.97 -6.66
CA TRP A 79 -5.56 -2.69 -7.31
C TRP A 79 -6.63 -3.76 -7.05
N TRP A 80 -6.26 -4.90 -6.50
CA TRP A 80 -7.19 -5.95 -6.09
C TRP A 80 -7.02 -6.31 -4.61
N ASN A 81 -8.15 -6.54 -3.94
CA ASN A 81 -8.22 -7.00 -2.55
C ASN A 81 -9.34 -8.04 -2.42
N GLU A 82 -9.13 -9.14 -1.71
CA GLU A 82 -10.17 -10.16 -1.47
C GLU A 82 -11.39 -9.64 -0.71
N THR A 83 -11.19 -8.66 0.18
CA THR A 83 -12.27 -8.13 1.04
C THR A 83 -13.10 -7.08 0.32
N CYS A 84 -12.45 -6.20 -0.44
CA CYS A 84 -13.09 -5.01 -1.03
C CYS A 84 -13.15 -5.06 -2.57
N GLY A 85 -12.58 -6.09 -3.20
CA GLY A 85 -12.50 -6.20 -4.65
C GLY A 85 -11.58 -5.15 -5.28
N LEU A 86 -12.03 -4.62 -6.43
CA LEU A 86 -11.33 -3.60 -7.21
C LEU A 86 -11.10 -2.31 -6.40
N GLN A 87 -9.85 -1.85 -6.40
CA GLN A 87 -9.45 -0.55 -5.87
C GLN A 87 -9.21 0.41 -7.05
N PHE A 88 -10.20 1.24 -7.33
CA PHE A 88 -10.22 2.09 -8.52
C PHE A 88 -9.01 3.05 -8.62
N PRO A 89 -8.63 3.80 -7.56
CA PRO A 89 -7.48 4.70 -7.63
C PRO A 89 -6.15 4.00 -7.98
N ALA A 90 -5.99 2.74 -7.56
CA ALA A 90 -4.79 1.97 -7.82
C ALA A 90 -4.74 1.41 -9.26
N ILE A 91 -5.85 0.87 -9.79
CA ILE A 91 -5.83 0.29 -11.15
C ILE A 91 -5.56 1.34 -12.22
N VAL A 92 -6.16 2.53 -12.09
CA VAL A 92 -6.04 3.60 -13.09
C VAL A 92 -4.61 4.13 -13.20
N ASN A 93 -3.78 3.94 -12.17
CA ASN A 93 -2.37 4.33 -12.20
C ASN A 93 -1.57 3.55 -13.26
N PHE A 94 -2.05 2.37 -13.67
CA PHE A 94 -1.39 1.50 -14.63
C PHE A 94 -1.94 1.60 -16.06
N PHE A 95 -2.94 2.45 -16.30
CA PHE A 95 -3.56 2.62 -17.61
C PHE A 95 -3.55 4.07 -18.06
N GLN A 96 -3.26 4.28 -19.35
CA GLN A 96 -3.34 5.57 -20.00
C GLN A 96 -4.48 5.53 -21.03
N PRO A 97 -5.49 6.40 -20.94
CA PRO A 97 -6.56 6.46 -21.93
C PRO A 97 -6.02 6.82 -23.31
N VAL A 98 -6.67 6.27 -24.35
CA VAL A 98 -6.34 6.58 -25.75
C VAL A 98 -6.64 8.05 -26.01
N LEU A 99 -5.70 8.74 -26.68
CA LEU A 99 -5.84 10.15 -26.99
C LEU A 99 -7.12 10.41 -27.80
N GLY A 100 -7.98 11.30 -27.29
CA GLY A 100 -9.24 11.66 -27.94
C GLY A 100 -10.43 10.77 -27.57
N ASP A 101 -10.22 9.63 -26.90
CA ASP A 101 -11.33 8.86 -26.33
C ASP A 101 -11.85 9.56 -25.07
N ARG A 102 -13.12 10.01 -25.13
CA ARG A 102 -13.81 10.65 -24.01
C ARG A 102 -14.83 9.74 -23.34
N GLN A 103 -15.00 8.52 -23.85
CA GLN A 103 -15.99 7.55 -23.39
C GLN A 103 -15.35 6.36 -22.66
N TYR A 104 -14.02 6.27 -22.60
CA TYR A 104 -13.28 5.19 -21.96
C TYR A 104 -13.77 4.90 -20.53
N GLU A 105 -13.98 5.92 -19.69
CA GLU A 105 -14.50 5.77 -18.32
C GLU A 105 -15.86 5.10 -18.30
N LYS A 106 -16.80 5.61 -19.11
CA LYS A 106 -18.17 5.11 -19.16
C LYS A 106 -18.18 3.65 -19.62
N ARG A 107 -17.47 3.33 -20.70
CA ARG A 107 -17.41 1.96 -21.23
C ARG A 107 -16.74 1.00 -20.27
N THR A 108 -15.66 1.43 -19.61
CA THR A 108 -14.97 0.63 -18.60
C THR A 108 -15.88 0.34 -17.42
N LYS A 109 -16.56 1.37 -16.88
CA LYS A 109 -17.52 1.22 -15.78
C LYS A 109 -18.67 0.27 -16.14
N GLU A 110 -19.29 0.47 -17.30
CA GLU A 110 -20.37 -0.41 -17.79
C GLU A 110 -19.89 -1.86 -18.03
N CYS A 111 -18.63 -2.06 -18.40
CA CYS A 111 -18.04 -3.39 -18.50
C CYS A 111 -17.88 -4.03 -17.12
N VAL A 112 -17.27 -3.31 -16.17
CA VAL A 112 -17.04 -3.82 -14.81
C VAL A 112 -18.35 -4.16 -14.10
N GLU A 113 -19.36 -3.28 -14.18
CA GLU A 113 -20.67 -3.52 -13.57
C GLU A 113 -21.35 -4.79 -14.12
N ARG A 114 -21.33 -4.97 -15.45
CA ARG A 114 -21.90 -6.18 -16.08
C ARG A 114 -21.20 -7.46 -15.61
N THR A 115 -19.88 -7.41 -15.50
CA THR A 115 -19.05 -8.51 -14.99
C THR A 115 -19.41 -8.86 -13.54
N THR A 116 -19.52 -7.85 -12.66
CA THR A 116 -19.88 -8.06 -11.26
C THR A 116 -21.29 -8.66 -11.09
N HIS A 117 -22.25 -8.25 -11.93
CA HIS A 117 -23.62 -8.77 -11.89
C HIS A 117 -23.75 -10.21 -12.42
N ALA A 118 -22.92 -10.62 -13.38
CA ALA A 118 -22.92 -11.97 -13.92
C ALA A 118 -22.27 -13.01 -12.99
N GLY A 119 -21.47 -12.57 -12.01
CA GLY A 119 -20.44 -13.37 -11.36
C GLY A 119 -20.66 -13.80 -9.90
N LYS A 120 -21.90 -13.97 -9.41
CA LYS A 120 -22.16 -14.33 -7.99
C LYS A 120 -21.57 -15.68 -7.52
N GLN A 121 -20.97 -16.47 -8.42
CA GLN A 121 -20.36 -17.78 -8.16
C GLN A 121 -18.89 -17.88 -8.61
N GLN A 122 -18.26 -16.78 -9.03
CA GLN A 122 -16.89 -16.82 -9.52
C GLN A 122 -15.86 -16.67 -8.39
N ASN A 123 -14.74 -17.39 -8.46
CA ASN A 123 -13.61 -17.23 -7.53
C ASN A 123 -12.88 -15.88 -7.76
N SER A 124 -12.03 -15.49 -6.80
CA SER A 124 -11.30 -14.21 -6.85
C SER A 124 -10.39 -14.07 -8.07
N CYS A 125 -9.83 -15.18 -8.59
CA CYS A 125 -9.01 -15.14 -9.81
C CYS A 125 -9.83 -14.71 -11.03
N CYS A 126 -11.00 -15.31 -11.22
CA CYS A 126 -11.90 -14.95 -12.32
C CYS A 126 -12.36 -13.49 -12.22
N GLN A 127 -12.78 -13.04 -11.02
CA GLN A 127 -13.26 -11.67 -10.83
C GLN A 127 -12.17 -10.62 -11.12
N ALA A 128 -10.95 -10.84 -10.64
CA ALA A 128 -9.81 -9.96 -10.91
C ALA A 128 -9.48 -9.91 -12.41
N TYR A 129 -9.44 -11.08 -13.05
CA TYR A 129 -9.18 -11.20 -14.48
C TYR A 129 -10.24 -10.50 -15.33
N GLU A 130 -11.52 -10.75 -15.09
CA GLU A 130 -12.59 -10.15 -15.90
C GLU A 130 -12.64 -8.62 -15.72
N THR A 131 -12.35 -8.14 -14.49
CA THR A 131 -12.20 -6.71 -14.22
C THR A 131 -11.02 -6.12 -14.99
N PHE A 132 -9.84 -6.73 -14.93
CA PHE A 132 -8.66 -6.31 -15.68
C PHE A 132 -8.92 -6.28 -17.20
N GLN A 133 -9.62 -7.29 -17.73
CA GLN A 133 -10.00 -7.35 -19.15
C GLN A 133 -10.95 -6.21 -19.56
N CYS A 134 -11.77 -5.67 -18.64
CA CYS A 134 -12.53 -4.45 -18.91
C CYS A 134 -11.60 -3.24 -19.10
N TYR A 135 -10.60 -3.06 -18.25
CA TYR A 135 -9.64 -1.96 -18.39
C TYR A 135 -8.80 -2.09 -19.65
N LEU A 136 -8.28 -3.28 -19.94
CA LEU A 136 -7.45 -3.54 -21.11
C LEU A 136 -8.18 -3.28 -22.44
N ARG A 137 -9.50 -3.51 -22.49
CA ARG A 137 -10.32 -3.31 -23.69
C ARG A 137 -10.90 -1.91 -23.83
N GLU A 138 -11.35 -1.33 -22.72
CA GLU A 138 -12.19 -0.13 -22.74
C GLU A 138 -11.50 1.12 -22.19
N PHE A 139 -10.50 0.99 -21.31
CA PHE A 139 -9.87 2.14 -20.65
C PHE A 139 -8.74 2.72 -21.50
N GLY A 140 -7.81 1.89 -21.96
CA GLY A 140 -6.67 2.33 -22.76
C GLY A 140 -5.47 1.40 -22.70
N ASN A 141 -4.28 1.95 -22.89
CA ASN A 141 -3.03 1.17 -22.94
C ASN A 141 -2.39 1.06 -21.56
N LEU A 142 -1.72 -0.06 -21.30
CA LEU A 142 -0.90 -0.22 -20.10
C LEU A 142 0.28 0.75 -20.10
N VAL A 143 0.54 1.36 -18.95
CA VAL A 143 1.73 2.20 -18.74
C VAL A 143 2.93 1.29 -18.52
N THR A 144 4.02 1.57 -19.23
CA THR A 144 5.27 0.78 -19.16
C THR A 144 6.19 1.21 -18.02
N CYS A 145 6.18 2.50 -17.67
CA CYS A 145 7.04 3.03 -16.60
C CYS A 145 6.50 2.59 -15.22
N PRO A 146 7.38 2.30 -14.24
CA PRO A 146 6.99 1.96 -12.88
C PRO A 146 6.09 3.01 -12.26
N GLN A 147 5.09 2.54 -11.52
CA GLN A 147 4.10 3.38 -10.85
C GLN A 147 4.20 3.19 -9.35
N TYR A 148 3.85 4.23 -8.61
CA TYR A 148 3.80 4.17 -7.16
C TYR A 148 2.82 3.09 -6.69
N VAL A 149 3.30 2.16 -5.87
CA VAL A 149 2.50 1.14 -5.19
C VAL A 149 2.32 1.57 -3.74
N PRO A 150 1.09 1.82 -3.28
CA PRO A 150 0.87 2.33 -1.94
C PRO A 150 1.24 1.29 -0.87
N PRO A 151 1.91 1.69 0.23
CA PRO A 151 2.25 0.78 1.31
C PRO A 151 0.96 0.21 1.95
N THR A 152 1.04 -1.00 2.51
CA THR A 152 -0.03 -1.45 3.43
C THR A 152 -0.09 -0.53 4.65
N LYS A 153 -1.22 -0.51 5.36
CA LYS A 153 -1.30 0.16 6.68
C LYS A 153 -0.19 -0.31 7.62
N LEU A 154 0.14 -1.61 7.62
CA LEU A 154 1.25 -2.15 8.42
C LEU A 154 2.61 -1.55 8.00
N GLN A 155 2.90 -1.47 6.70
CA GLN A 155 4.14 -0.88 6.19
C GLN A 155 4.21 0.62 6.52
N ALA A 156 3.09 1.33 6.40
CA ALA A 156 2.98 2.75 6.75
C ALA A 156 3.19 2.96 8.27
N THR A 157 2.54 2.17 9.13
CA THR A 157 2.73 2.21 10.58
C THR A 157 4.17 1.91 10.97
N GLN A 158 4.83 0.95 10.32
CA GLN A 158 6.24 0.69 10.54
C GLN A 158 7.11 1.89 10.14
N ALA A 159 6.84 2.52 8.99
CA ALA A 159 7.57 3.73 8.57
C ALA A 159 7.38 4.89 9.56
N ALA A 160 6.17 5.08 10.09
CA ALA A 160 5.90 6.07 11.14
C ALA A 160 6.63 5.73 12.44
N LEU A 161 6.63 4.47 12.89
CA LEU A 161 7.35 4.03 14.09
C LEU A 161 8.85 4.28 13.97
N ASP A 162 9.42 3.99 12.81
CA ASP A 162 10.83 4.28 12.55
C ASP A 162 11.10 5.79 12.63
N CYS A 163 10.21 6.62 12.07
CA CYS A 163 10.32 8.08 12.16
C CYS A 163 10.28 8.59 13.60
N LEU A 164 9.32 8.12 14.41
CA LEU A 164 9.23 8.46 15.83
C LEU A 164 10.53 8.11 16.58
N THR A 165 11.11 6.96 16.26
CA THR A 165 12.33 6.44 16.88
C THR A 165 13.58 7.22 16.44
N MET A 166 13.76 7.43 15.13
CA MET A 166 14.92 8.14 14.57
C MET A 166 14.97 9.61 14.99
N LEU A 167 13.80 10.26 15.04
CA LEU A 167 13.66 11.64 15.48
C LEU A 167 13.71 11.78 17.01
N ARG A 168 13.71 10.67 17.75
CA ARG A 168 13.72 10.62 19.22
C ARG A 168 12.60 11.45 19.82
N VAL A 169 11.39 11.26 19.31
CA VAL A 169 10.19 11.99 19.77
C VAL A 169 10.03 11.78 21.29
N PRO A 170 9.87 12.86 22.09
CA PRO A 170 9.75 12.76 23.54
C PRO A 170 8.57 11.90 23.98
N VAL A 171 8.72 11.19 25.10
CA VAL A 171 7.68 10.29 25.64
C VAL A 171 6.36 11.01 25.88
N ASP A 172 6.39 12.25 26.37
CA ASP A 172 5.17 13.03 26.61
C ASP A 172 4.40 13.29 25.31
N LEU A 173 5.12 13.58 24.23
CA LEU A 173 4.54 13.80 22.91
C LEU A 173 4.06 12.49 22.27
N LEU A 174 4.76 11.38 22.50
CA LEU A 174 4.27 10.03 22.13
C LEU A 174 2.95 9.71 22.84
N ARG A 175 2.75 10.12 24.10
CA ARG A 175 1.47 9.94 24.81
C ARG A 175 0.35 10.74 24.15
N CYS A 176 0.59 12.00 23.74
CA CYS A 176 -0.37 12.78 22.95
C CYS A 176 -0.70 12.07 21.64
N TYR A 177 0.31 11.70 20.85
CA TYR A 177 0.11 11.01 19.57
C TYR A 177 -0.68 9.72 19.73
N SER A 178 -0.41 8.92 20.78
CA SER A 178 -1.13 7.67 21.04
C SER A 178 -2.64 7.83 21.27
N ARG A 179 -3.07 9.04 21.65
CA ARG A 179 -4.47 9.42 21.86
C ARG A 179 -5.10 10.08 20.62
N GLY A 180 -4.36 10.19 19.52
CA GLY A 180 -4.82 10.92 18.32
C GLY A 180 -4.57 12.42 18.39
N GLU A 181 -3.87 12.93 19.40
CA GLU A 181 -3.56 14.34 19.55
C GLU A 181 -2.18 14.63 18.93
N LEU A 182 -2.15 15.28 17.76
CA LEU A 182 -0.91 15.69 17.08
C LEU A 182 -0.77 17.22 17.11
N PRO A 183 -0.34 17.82 18.23
CA PRO A 183 -0.18 19.26 18.35
C PRO A 183 0.85 19.81 17.36
N ASP A 184 0.70 21.08 16.98
CA ASP A 184 1.64 21.77 16.10
C ASP A 184 2.96 22.11 16.81
N GLU A 185 3.76 21.09 17.04
CA GLU A 185 5.10 21.17 17.61
C GLU A 185 6.16 20.90 16.53
N PRO A 186 7.40 21.40 16.67
CA PRO A 186 8.48 21.13 15.73
C PRO A 186 8.65 19.64 15.44
N GLU A 187 8.64 18.81 16.49
CA GLU A 187 8.73 17.35 16.41
C GLU A 187 7.60 16.76 15.56
N THR A 188 6.36 17.25 15.69
CA THR A 188 5.22 16.81 14.87
C THR A 188 5.48 17.11 13.41
N ARG A 189 5.94 18.33 13.08
CA ARG A 189 6.28 18.69 11.69
C ARG A 189 7.38 17.79 11.12
N TYR A 190 8.40 17.48 11.91
CA TYR A 190 9.47 16.55 11.51
C TYR A 190 8.95 15.13 11.29
N VAL A 191 8.02 14.65 12.12
CA VAL A 191 7.39 13.32 11.96
C VAL A 191 6.60 13.24 10.66
N TYR A 192 5.76 14.23 10.36
CA TYR A 192 5.01 14.28 9.09
C TYR A 192 5.95 14.26 7.88
N HIS A 193 6.99 15.09 7.88
CA HIS A 193 7.97 15.13 6.79
C HIS A 193 8.75 13.82 6.66
N CYS A 194 9.22 13.24 7.77
CA CYS A 194 9.89 11.95 7.75
C CYS A 194 8.97 10.85 7.19
N PHE A 195 7.72 10.82 7.64
CA PHE A 195 6.74 9.82 7.21
C PHE A 195 6.45 9.94 5.71
N ASP A 196 6.17 11.14 5.21
CA ASP A 196 5.88 11.35 3.79
C ASP A 196 7.10 11.08 2.91
N LEU A 197 8.31 11.41 3.37
CA LEU A 197 9.54 11.06 2.66
C LEU A 197 9.72 9.54 2.60
N ARG A 198 9.53 8.84 3.72
CA ARG A 198 9.72 7.38 3.80
C ARG A 198 8.63 6.57 3.12
N THR A 199 7.45 7.14 2.92
CA THR A 199 6.36 6.52 2.16
C THR A 199 6.34 6.99 0.71
N GLY A 200 7.22 7.90 0.32
CA GLY A 200 7.34 8.38 -1.05
C GLY A 200 6.25 9.37 -1.45
N LEU A 201 5.52 9.91 -0.48
CA LEU A 201 4.54 10.99 -0.67
C LEU A 201 5.23 12.36 -0.81
N TYR A 202 6.49 12.48 -0.37
CA TYR A 202 7.31 13.68 -0.52
C TYR A 202 8.62 13.37 -1.24
N THR A 203 9.09 14.32 -2.05
CA THR A 203 10.42 14.33 -2.67
C THR A 203 11.04 15.72 -2.49
N PRO A 204 12.35 15.84 -2.23
CA PRO A 204 13.00 17.16 -2.13
C PRO A 204 12.77 18.04 -3.38
N GLU A 205 12.81 17.42 -4.56
CA GLU A 205 12.76 18.12 -5.86
C GLU A 205 11.38 18.71 -6.13
N THR A 206 10.33 17.91 -5.92
CA THR A 206 8.96 18.25 -6.34
C THR A 206 7.96 18.45 -5.19
N GLY A 207 8.39 18.24 -3.94
CA GLY A 207 7.53 18.39 -2.77
C GLY A 207 6.54 17.24 -2.61
N LEU A 208 5.35 17.55 -2.10
CA LEU A 208 4.27 16.59 -1.91
C LEU A 208 3.63 16.15 -3.24
N GLN A 209 3.52 14.84 -3.40
CA GLN A 209 3.03 14.14 -4.58
C GLN A 209 1.53 13.84 -4.48
N LEU A 210 0.68 14.79 -4.87
CA LEU A 210 -0.77 14.67 -4.75
C LEU A 210 -1.36 13.42 -5.46
N SER A 211 -0.76 12.99 -6.58
CA SER A 211 -1.15 11.75 -7.26
C SER A 211 -0.92 10.51 -6.40
N ARG A 212 0.13 10.49 -5.56
CA ARG A 212 0.41 9.37 -4.66
C ARG A 212 -0.52 9.37 -3.46
N PHE A 213 -1.00 10.53 -3.00
CA PHE A 213 -2.07 10.59 -1.99
C PHE A 213 -3.37 10.00 -2.50
N TYR A 214 -3.78 10.34 -3.73
CA TYR A 214 -4.95 9.74 -4.39
C TYR A 214 -4.87 8.20 -4.45
N VAL A 215 -3.69 7.66 -4.81
CA VAL A 215 -3.48 6.20 -4.87
C VAL A 215 -3.34 5.56 -3.48
N ARG A 216 -2.75 6.27 -2.50
CA ARG A 216 -2.61 5.79 -1.11
C ARG A 216 -3.96 5.58 -0.45
N ASP A 217 -4.88 6.52 -0.65
CA ASP A 217 -6.22 6.52 -0.07
C ASP A 217 -7.19 5.69 -0.93
N LEU A 218 -6.73 4.55 -1.45
CA LEU A 218 -7.39 3.68 -2.43
C LEU A 218 -8.82 3.25 -2.08
N ALA A 219 -9.20 3.33 -0.80
CA ALA A 219 -10.54 3.02 -0.32
C ALA A 219 -11.57 4.10 -0.73
N THR A 220 -11.11 5.30 -1.07
CA THR A 220 -11.94 6.44 -1.48
C THR A 220 -11.46 6.97 -2.82
N ASP A 221 -12.35 6.99 -3.81
CA ASP A 221 -12.07 7.62 -5.12
C ASP A 221 -12.20 9.15 -5.04
N ASP A 222 -11.32 9.78 -4.25
CA ASP A 222 -11.37 11.22 -4.01
C ASP A 222 -10.52 12.01 -5.02
N LEU A 223 -11.12 12.31 -6.16
CA LEU A 223 -10.50 13.09 -7.23
C LEU A 223 -10.12 14.52 -6.80
N ARG A 224 -10.56 15.01 -5.63
CA ARG A 224 -10.15 16.33 -5.12
C ARG A 224 -8.65 16.41 -4.89
N TYR A 225 -7.95 15.30 -4.64
CA TYR A 225 -6.49 15.28 -4.60
C TYR A 225 -5.85 15.79 -5.90
N LEU A 226 -6.47 15.49 -7.05
CA LEU A 226 -5.95 15.83 -8.39
C LEU A 226 -6.46 17.18 -8.90
N SER A 227 -7.35 17.83 -8.15
CA SER A 227 -7.99 19.09 -8.51
C SER A 227 -6.99 20.24 -8.64
N LYS A 228 -7.38 21.27 -9.39
CA LYS A 228 -6.56 22.49 -9.54
C LYS A 228 -6.48 23.24 -8.22
N GLU A 229 -7.54 23.19 -7.43
CA GLU A 229 -7.68 23.83 -6.12
C GLU A 229 -6.63 23.26 -5.14
N THR A 230 -6.55 21.94 -5.01
CA THR A 230 -5.57 21.27 -4.13
C THR A 230 -4.13 21.50 -4.61
N LYS A 231 -3.89 21.42 -5.93
CA LYS A 231 -2.58 21.74 -6.53
C LYS A 231 -2.14 23.17 -6.20
N ASN A 232 -3.01 24.15 -6.43
CA ASN A 232 -2.72 25.55 -6.14
C ASN A 232 -2.49 25.79 -4.63
N CYS A 233 -3.25 25.11 -3.76
CA CYS A 233 -3.08 25.21 -2.32
C CYS A 233 -1.68 24.73 -1.88
N ARG A 234 -1.29 23.52 -2.32
CA ARG A 234 0.06 22.97 -2.08
C ARG A 234 1.15 23.90 -2.64
N ASP A 235 0.98 24.37 -3.87
CA ASP A 235 1.99 25.19 -4.54
C ASP A 235 2.17 26.55 -3.84
N ARG A 236 1.09 27.15 -3.33
CA ARG A 236 1.13 28.36 -2.50
C ARG A 236 1.96 28.13 -1.23
N ILE A 237 1.75 27.01 -0.54
CA ILE A 237 2.51 26.67 0.68
C ILE A 237 3.99 26.47 0.33
N ARG A 238 4.29 25.71 -0.73
CA ARG A 238 5.68 25.51 -1.19
C ARG A 238 6.37 26.84 -1.57
N GLN A 239 5.64 27.75 -2.20
CA GLN A 239 6.15 29.06 -2.62
C GLN A 239 6.30 30.06 -1.46
N SER A 240 5.72 29.78 -0.28
CA SER A 240 5.87 30.64 0.91
C SER A 240 7.31 30.71 1.44
N GLY A 241 8.18 29.77 1.05
CA GLY A 241 9.56 29.70 1.51
C GLY A 241 9.74 29.04 2.89
N CYS A 242 8.68 28.43 3.43
CA CYS A 242 8.78 27.58 4.63
C CYS A 242 9.80 26.44 4.45
N ASN A 243 10.40 25.98 5.55
CA ASN A 243 11.22 24.77 5.52
C ASN A 243 10.37 23.54 5.15
N ALA A 244 11.01 22.48 4.64
CA ALA A 244 10.33 21.28 4.17
C ALA A 244 9.38 20.65 5.20
N CYS A 245 9.74 20.69 6.49
CA CYS A 245 8.89 20.11 7.54
C CYS A 245 7.63 20.93 7.78
N SER A 246 7.74 22.25 7.71
CA SER A 246 6.60 23.16 7.79
C SER A 246 5.75 23.13 6.51
N GLU A 247 6.37 23.02 5.33
CA GLU A 247 5.68 22.82 4.05
C GLU A 247 4.78 21.58 4.11
N VAL A 248 5.34 20.44 4.52
CA VAL A 248 4.59 19.19 4.60
C VAL A 248 3.44 19.32 5.60
N TYR A 249 3.74 19.73 6.84
CA TYR A 249 2.73 19.82 7.89
C TYR A 249 1.59 20.77 7.51
N GLN A 250 1.90 21.98 7.05
CA GLN A 250 0.89 22.96 6.64
C GLN A 250 0.06 22.44 5.46
N THR A 251 0.66 21.73 4.51
CA THR A 251 -0.10 21.15 3.41
C THR A 251 -1.10 20.10 3.89
N HIS A 252 -0.72 19.23 4.85
CA HIS A 252 -1.68 18.29 5.47
C HIS A 252 -2.85 19.03 6.13
N GLN A 253 -2.56 20.09 6.90
CA GLN A 253 -3.58 20.83 7.65
C GLN A 253 -4.47 21.70 6.76
N GLU A 254 -3.91 22.41 5.78
CA GLU A 254 -4.63 23.41 5.01
C GLU A 254 -5.20 22.89 3.68
N CYS A 255 -4.52 21.92 3.05
CA CYS A 255 -4.85 21.49 1.70
C CYS A 255 -5.41 20.06 1.63
N LEU A 256 -5.01 19.18 2.54
CA LEU A 256 -5.41 17.77 2.52
C LEU A 256 -6.47 17.41 3.58
N ALA A 257 -6.78 18.33 4.50
CA ALA A 257 -7.81 18.12 5.50
C ALA A 257 -9.17 17.80 4.85
N GLY A 258 -9.77 16.67 5.25
CA GLY A 258 -11.05 16.20 4.72
C GLY A 258 -11.00 15.59 3.31
N LEU A 259 -9.80 15.36 2.76
CA LEU A 259 -9.60 14.57 1.55
C LEU A 259 -9.35 13.10 1.89
N GLY A 260 -9.82 12.20 1.01
CA GLY A 260 -9.53 10.77 1.08
C GLY A 260 -10.03 10.09 2.35
N GLU A 261 -9.19 9.24 2.93
CA GLU A 261 -9.50 8.54 4.18
C GLU A 261 -9.28 9.49 5.37
N GLU A 262 -10.37 9.82 6.08
CA GLU A 262 -10.35 10.76 7.19
C GLU A 262 -9.31 10.33 8.24
N GLY A 263 -8.38 11.24 8.56
CA GLY A 263 -7.38 11.01 9.58
C GLY A 263 -6.33 9.95 9.24
N TYR A 264 -6.17 9.52 7.98
CA TYR A 264 -5.22 8.45 7.60
C TYR A 264 -3.82 8.65 8.21
N THR A 265 -3.17 9.78 7.92
CA THR A 265 -1.79 10.05 8.35
C THR A 265 -1.70 10.12 9.88
N ALA A 266 -2.62 10.86 10.51
CA ALA A 266 -2.70 11.01 11.96
C ALA A 266 -2.94 9.67 12.66
N GLY A 267 -3.83 8.83 12.13
CA GLY A 267 -4.12 7.49 12.64
C GLY A 267 -2.91 6.56 12.54
N VAL A 268 -2.21 6.56 11.41
CA VAL A 268 -0.97 5.79 11.25
C VAL A 268 0.10 6.19 12.26
N ILE A 269 0.30 7.50 12.47
CA ILE A 269 1.24 8.02 13.49
C ILE A 269 0.77 7.64 14.91
N SER A 270 -0.53 7.70 15.18
CA SER A 270 -1.10 7.35 16.49
C SER A 270 -0.86 5.87 16.83
N GLU A 271 -1.10 4.96 15.88
CA GLU A 271 -0.81 3.54 16.07
C GLU A 271 0.70 3.29 16.25
N ALA A 272 1.54 3.97 15.48
CA ALA A 272 2.98 3.90 15.66
C ALA A 272 3.42 4.39 17.05
N ALA A 273 2.80 5.45 17.59
CA ALA A 273 3.10 5.97 18.91
C ALA A 273 2.71 5.00 20.03
N LYS A 274 1.58 4.29 19.89
CA LYS A 274 1.20 3.20 20.82
C LYS A 274 2.26 2.11 20.87
N ILE A 275 2.77 1.71 19.70
CA ILE A 275 3.85 0.71 19.60
C ILE A 275 5.15 1.26 20.22
N ALA A 276 5.50 2.52 19.95
CA ALA A 276 6.69 3.14 20.51
C ALA A 276 6.66 3.19 22.05
N LEU A 277 5.53 3.58 22.66
CA LEU A 277 5.35 3.57 24.11
C LEU A 277 5.46 2.16 24.70
N ALA A 278 4.83 1.17 24.05
CA ALA A 278 4.93 -0.23 24.47
C ALA A 278 6.39 -0.73 24.45
N ASN A 279 7.16 -0.38 23.41
CA ASN A 279 8.58 -0.73 23.30
C ASN A 279 9.45 -0.08 24.40
N LEU A 280 9.05 1.08 24.91
CA LEU A 280 9.71 1.77 26.01
C LEU A 280 9.32 1.21 27.39
N GLY A 281 8.39 0.26 27.46
CA GLY A 281 7.84 -0.24 28.73
C GLY A 281 6.95 0.78 29.45
N VAL A 282 6.54 1.85 28.76
CA VAL A 282 5.58 2.83 29.28
C VAL A 282 4.20 2.31 28.93
N CYS A 283 3.56 1.58 29.85
CA CYS A 283 2.16 1.20 29.68
C CYS A 283 1.30 2.46 29.51
N CYS A 284 0.32 2.41 28.61
CA CYS A 284 -0.73 3.41 28.49
C CYS A 284 -1.67 3.34 29.70
N SER A 285 -1.16 3.56 30.91
CA SER A 285 -1.99 3.76 32.09
C SER A 285 -2.53 5.19 32.02
N GLU A 286 -3.85 5.33 32.02
CA GLU A 286 -4.46 6.60 32.38
C GLU A 286 -3.91 7.05 33.74
N PRO A 287 -3.65 8.35 33.96
CA PRO A 287 -3.20 8.81 35.25
C PRO A 287 -4.23 8.37 36.30
N ALA A 288 -3.78 7.61 37.29
CA ALA A 288 -4.59 7.28 38.45
C ALA A 288 -5.05 8.61 39.07
N VAL A 289 -6.36 8.85 39.07
CA VAL A 289 -6.95 9.94 39.84
C VAL A 289 -6.59 9.66 41.30
N GLU A 290 -5.70 10.49 41.88
CA GLU A 290 -5.42 10.41 43.30
C GLU A 290 -6.74 10.62 44.06
N PRO A 291 -7.16 9.67 44.93
CA PRO A 291 -8.34 9.89 45.75
C PRO A 291 -8.06 11.03 46.72
N VAL A 292 -8.87 12.09 46.61
CA VAL A 292 -8.90 13.21 47.55
C VAL A 292 -9.08 12.65 48.98
N PRO A 293 -8.24 13.01 49.96
CA PRO A 293 -8.33 12.44 51.29
C PRO A 293 -9.62 12.89 51.99
N VAL A 294 -10.50 11.93 52.27
CA VAL A 294 -11.69 12.13 53.09
C VAL A 294 -11.24 12.28 54.55
N VAL A 295 -11.51 13.45 55.14
CA VAL A 295 -11.32 13.70 56.57
C VAL A 295 -12.37 12.89 57.35
N ILE A 296 -11.92 11.87 58.08
CA ILE A 296 -12.78 11.04 58.93
C ILE A 296 -12.89 11.71 60.31
N VAL A 297 -14.10 12.13 60.67
CA VAL A 297 -14.46 12.51 62.05
C VAL A 297 -14.81 11.22 62.82
N PRO A 298 -14.26 10.97 64.03
CA PRO A 298 -14.48 9.72 64.73
C PRO A 298 -15.64 9.80 65.73
N GLU A 299 -16.52 8.79 65.75
CA GLU A 299 -17.25 8.28 66.93
C GLU A 299 -18.18 7.09 66.57
N PRO A 300 -18.65 6.27 67.52
CA PRO A 300 -17.91 5.44 68.47
C PRO A 300 -18.24 3.94 68.31
N VAL A 301 -17.50 3.15 69.08
CA VAL A 301 -17.46 1.68 69.17
C VAL A 301 -18.84 1.03 69.41
N GLY A 302 -19.15 -0.05 68.67
CA GLY A 302 -20.37 -0.84 68.91
C GLY A 302 -20.41 -2.20 68.20
N TYR A 303 -19.95 -3.24 68.92
CA TYR A 303 -20.28 -4.67 68.90
C TYR A 303 -20.41 -5.48 67.59
N SER A 304 -19.59 -6.54 67.57
CA SER A 304 -19.56 -7.69 66.65
C SER A 304 -20.76 -8.63 66.86
N TYR A 305 -21.30 -9.20 65.77
CA TYR A 305 -21.95 -10.51 65.82
C TYR A 305 -21.83 -11.26 64.48
N ALA A 306 -21.12 -12.38 64.51
CA ALA A 306 -21.16 -13.40 63.47
C ALA A 306 -22.31 -14.37 63.76
N SER A 307 -23.26 -14.51 62.84
CA SER A 307 -24.15 -15.68 62.73
C SER A 307 -24.99 -15.63 61.44
N TYR A 308 -24.83 -16.66 60.60
CA TYR A 308 -25.81 -17.42 59.79
C TYR A 308 -27.29 -16.96 59.81
N GLN A 309 -28.15 -17.11 58.80
CA GLN A 309 -28.15 -17.57 57.39
C GLN A 309 -29.55 -17.17 56.80
N PRO A 310 -29.91 -17.50 55.53
CA PRO A 310 -30.83 -16.70 54.70
C PRO A 310 -32.31 -17.04 54.89
N MET A 311 -33.21 -16.11 54.51
CA MET A 311 -34.39 -16.38 53.65
C MET A 311 -35.35 -15.17 53.51
N ALA A 312 -35.97 -15.13 52.33
CA ALA A 312 -37.31 -14.65 51.98
C ALA A 312 -37.57 -13.14 51.77
N GLU A 313 -37.69 -12.80 50.48
CA GLU A 313 -38.32 -11.62 49.90
C GLU A 313 -39.75 -11.39 50.42
N HIS A 314 -40.15 -10.11 50.60
CA HIS A 314 -41.52 -9.60 50.42
C HIS A 314 -41.47 -8.18 49.79
N PRO A 315 -42.50 -7.78 49.03
CA PRO A 315 -42.34 -7.08 47.74
C PRO A 315 -42.59 -5.56 47.80
N CYS A 316 -41.86 -4.80 46.97
CA CYS A 316 -42.15 -3.39 46.74
C CYS A 316 -43.20 -3.25 45.62
N LYS A 317 -44.35 -2.66 45.94
CA LYS A 317 -45.36 -2.25 44.96
C LYS A 317 -45.02 -0.86 44.43
N VAL A 318 -45.31 -0.67 43.14
CA VAL A 318 -45.32 0.58 42.35
C VAL A 318 -44.03 0.86 41.56
N CYS A 319 -43.85 0.07 40.49
CA CYS A 319 -43.56 0.57 39.15
C CYS A 319 -44.36 -0.29 38.16
N THR A 320 -45.52 0.20 37.75
CA THR A 320 -46.39 -0.44 36.76
C THR A 320 -45.86 -0.24 35.33
N ALA A 321 -45.89 -1.34 34.58
CA ALA A 321 -46.00 -1.45 33.11
C ALA A 321 -44.74 -1.25 32.24
N GLN A 322 -43.96 -2.33 32.02
CA GLN A 322 -43.91 -3.13 30.78
C GLN A 322 -42.76 -4.16 30.85
N LYS A 323 -43.01 -5.39 30.37
CA LYS A 323 -42.10 -6.57 30.47
C LYS A 323 -40.98 -6.55 29.42
N PRO A 324 -39.76 -6.95 29.81
CA PRO A 324 -38.92 -7.79 28.94
C PRO A 324 -38.74 -9.21 29.50
N VAL A 325 -38.67 -10.17 28.58
CA VAL A 325 -38.49 -11.62 28.77
C VAL A 325 -37.02 -11.92 29.16
N PRO A 326 -36.72 -12.85 30.10
CA PRO A 326 -35.36 -13.23 30.44
C PRO A 326 -34.77 -14.23 29.43
N VAL A 327 -33.56 -13.95 28.94
CA VAL A 327 -32.69 -14.91 28.25
C VAL A 327 -31.72 -15.48 29.28
N LEU A 328 -31.72 -16.81 29.43
CA LEU A 328 -30.74 -17.55 30.23
C LEU A 328 -29.34 -17.44 29.62
N ALA A 329 -28.34 -17.14 30.45
CA ALA A 329 -26.93 -17.34 30.13
C ALA A 329 -26.58 -18.85 30.16
N PRO A 330 -25.96 -19.42 29.10
CA PRO A 330 -25.43 -20.78 29.16
C PRO A 330 -24.03 -20.82 29.79
N SER A 331 -23.81 -21.89 30.56
CA SER A 331 -22.56 -22.30 31.20
C SER A 331 -21.38 -22.51 30.23
N PRO A 332 -20.12 -22.39 30.69
CA PRO A 332 -18.94 -22.49 29.83
C PRO A 332 -18.77 -23.91 29.28
N GLN A 333 -18.78 -24.04 27.95
CA GLN A 333 -18.34 -25.26 27.27
C GLN A 333 -16.85 -25.15 26.91
N VAL A 334 -16.08 -26.12 27.37
CA VAL A 334 -14.72 -26.38 26.92
C VAL A 334 -14.79 -26.90 25.48
N VAL A 335 -14.39 -26.08 24.50
CA VAL A 335 -14.27 -26.51 23.10
C VAL A 335 -12.90 -27.15 22.91
N ASN A 336 -12.89 -28.47 22.78
CA ASN A 336 -11.73 -29.24 22.36
C ASN A 336 -11.60 -29.11 20.83
N TYR A 337 -10.59 -28.38 20.35
CA TYR A 337 -10.34 -28.22 18.92
C TYR A 337 -9.74 -29.50 18.33
N ASN A 338 -10.55 -30.29 17.62
CA ASN A 338 -10.06 -31.31 16.70
C ASN A 338 -10.02 -30.71 15.28
N PRO A 339 -8.87 -30.69 14.59
CA PRO A 339 -8.80 -30.24 13.21
C PRO A 339 -9.53 -31.23 12.28
N PRO A 340 -10.20 -30.74 11.22
CA PRO A 340 -10.89 -31.62 10.28
C PRO A 340 -9.88 -32.49 9.49
N PRO A 341 -10.22 -33.74 9.15
CA PRO A 341 -9.35 -34.61 8.38
C PRO A 341 -9.17 -34.06 6.96
N ARG A 342 -7.94 -34.17 6.42
CA ARG A 342 -7.60 -33.87 5.03
C ARG A 342 -8.56 -34.61 4.10
N SER A 343 -9.43 -33.89 3.39
CA SER A 343 -10.13 -34.44 2.24
C SER A 343 -9.12 -34.56 1.09
N GLN A 344 -8.74 -35.80 0.77
CA GLN A 344 -8.15 -36.14 -0.52
C GLN A 344 -9.20 -35.88 -1.60
N CYS A 345 -8.96 -34.90 -2.48
CA CYS A 345 -9.73 -34.75 -3.70
C CYS A 345 -9.02 -35.54 -4.81
N SER A 346 -9.57 -36.72 -5.12
CA SER A 346 -9.29 -37.45 -6.36
C SER A 346 -10.17 -36.86 -7.48
N CYS A 347 -9.56 -36.51 -8.61
CA CYS A 347 -10.27 -36.24 -9.85
C CYS A 347 -10.11 -37.47 -10.76
N GLU A 348 -10.99 -38.45 -10.61
CA GLU A 348 -11.19 -39.49 -11.62
C GLU A 348 -12.54 -39.22 -12.30
N ALA A 349 -12.48 -38.79 -13.57
CA ALA A 349 -13.63 -38.82 -14.46
C ALA A 349 -13.50 -40.09 -15.32
N GLU A 350 -14.34 -41.08 -15.05
CA GLU A 350 -14.55 -42.22 -15.96
C GLU A 350 -15.58 -41.84 -17.05
N PRO A 351 -15.47 -42.45 -18.25
CA PRO A 351 -15.99 -41.87 -19.49
C PRO A 351 -17.38 -42.41 -19.83
N ASN A 352 -18.30 -41.54 -20.26
CA ASN A 352 -19.49 -42.01 -20.98
C ASN A 352 -19.26 -41.90 -22.49
N VAL A 353 -19.01 -43.08 -23.07
CA VAL A 353 -18.98 -43.36 -24.49
C VAL A 353 -20.39 -43.26 -25.07
N VAL A 354 -20.62 -42.34 -26.01
CA VAL A 354 -21.57 -42.52 -27.09
C VAL A 354 -21.00 -41.90 -28.37
N ALA A 355 -20.79 -42.73 -29.39
CA ALA A 355 -20.67 -42.38 -30.80
C ALA A 355 -21.35 -43.52 -31.60
N PRO A 356 -21.60 -43.45 -32.93
CA PRO A 356 -21.23 -42.40 -33.89
C PRO A 356 -22.30 -42.07 -34.97
N ALA A 357 -21.99 -41.06 -35.81
CA ALA A 357 -22.20 -40.94 -37.28
C ALA A 357 -22.34 -39.45 -37.63
N GLY A 358 -21.62 -38.80 -38.53
CA GLY A 358 -20.67 -39.18 -39.57
C GLY A 358 -20.90 -38.22 -40.75
N LEU A 359 -19.90 -37.42 -41.16
CA LEU A 359 -19.64 -36.89 -42.52
C LEU A 359 -18.53 -35.79 -42.47
N TYR A 360 -17.45 -36.07 -43.21
CA TYR A 360 -16.21 -35.31 -43.47
C TYR A 360 -16.42 -33.99 -44.28
N PRO A 361 -15.40 -33.14 -44.62
CA PRO A 361 -13.94 -33.34 -44.55
C PRO A 361 -13.06 -32.16 -44.05
N SER A 362 -11.79 -32.54 -43.84
CA SER A 362 -10.57 -31.77 -43.57
C SER A 362 -10.25 -30.71 -44.64
N VAL A 363 -9.73 -29.54 -44.21
CA VAL A 363 -8.94 -28.62 -45.05
C VAL A 363 -7.68 -28.18 -44.30
N THR A 364 -6.59 -28.19 -45.06
CA THR A 364 -5.19 -28.02 -44.72
C THR A 364 -4.74 -26.57 -44.45
N ALA A 365 -3.62 -26.50 -43.72
CA ALA A 365 -2.63 -25.43 -43.53
C ALA A 365 -2.75 -24.11 -44.32
N GLY A 366 -2.60 -22.98 -43.60
CA GLY A 366 -2.14 -21.72 -44.20
C GLY A 366 -2.30 -20.46 -43.33
N GLY A 367 -1.18 -19.95 -42.80
CA GLY A 367 -0.93 -18.50 -42.62
C GLY A 367 -1.47 -17.81 -41.36
N MET A 368 -0.66 -17.75 -40.30
CA MET A 368 -0.79 -16.72 -39.25
C MET A 368 -0.40 -15.36 -39.83
N LYS A 369 -1.38 -14.47 -40.03
CA LYS A 369 -1.13 -13.03 -40.18
C LYS A 369 -1.24 -12.36 -38.81
N SER A 370 -0.14 -11.77 -38.37
CA SER A 370 -0.07 -10.83 -37.25
C SER A 370 -0.78 -9.52 -37.65
N TYR A 371 -1.74 -9.08 -36.84
CA TYR A 371 -2.37 -7.76 -36.98
C TYR A 371 -1.73 -6.79 -35.97
N PRO A 372 -1.16 -5.66 -36.40
CA PRO A 372 -0.72 -4.60 -35.50
C PRO A 372 -1.94 -3.76 -35.07
N PHE A 373 -2.12 -3.58 -33.77
CA PHE A 373 -3.20 -2.78 -33.20
C PHE A 373 -2.77 -1.30 -33.15
N VAL A 374 -3.15 -0.53 -34.16
CA VAL A 374 -3.21 0.93 -34.11
C VAL A 374 -4.64 1.29 -34.50
N LYS A 375 -5.36 2.01 -33.63
CA LYS A 375 -6.79 2.29 -33.82
C LYS A 375 -7.01 3.79 -33.85
N ASP A 376 -7.27 4.33 -35.05
CA ASP A 376 -7.74 5.70 -35.29
C ASP A 376 -9.26 5.69 -35.54
N GLN A 377 -9.99 6.68 -35.00
CA GLN A 377 -11.16 7.35 -35.64
C GLN A 377 -11.86 8.42 -34.74
N PRO A 378 -12.71 9.32 -35.30
CA PRO A 378 -12.93 10.68 -34.79
C PRO A 378 -14.22 10.96 -34.00
N GLY A 379 -14.06 11.76 -32.94
CA GLY A 379 -14.76 13.02 -32.65
C GLY A 379 -16.30 13.11 -32.64
N HIS A 380 -16.89 13.10 -31.43
CA HIS A 380 -18.07 13.93 -31.13
C HIS A 380 -18.02 14.48 -29.69
N GLN A 381 -18.14 15.80 -29.56
CA GLN A 381 -18.04 16.55 -28.30
C GLN A 381 -19.29 16.43 -27.43
N SER A 382 -19.10 15.97 -26.19
CA SER A 382 -19.99 16.22 -25.05
C SER A 382 -19.16 16.56 -23.81
N LYS A 383 -19.56 17.61 -23.10
CA LYS A 383 -18.91 18.11 -21.87
C LYS A 383 -19.08 17.09 -20.74
N LEU A 384 -17.99 16.45 -20.34
CA LEU A 384 -17.87 15.67 -19.10
C LEU A 384 -16.52 15.98 -18.45
N HIS A 385 -16.51 15.92 -17.11
CA HIS A 385 -15.38 16.25 -16.24
C HIS A 385 -14.08 15.65 -16.76
N HIS A 386 -13.13 16.52 -17.07
CA HIS A 386 -11.81 16.12 -17.49
C HIS A 386 -11.09 15.49 -16.30
N TYR A 387 -10.81 14.19 -16.38
CA TYR A 387 -9.65 13.63 -15.71
C TYR A 387 -8.47 14.44 -16.21
N THR A 388 -7.98 15.33 -15.35
CA THR A 388 -6.64 15.84 -15.54
C THR A 388 -5.78 14.64 -15.22
N THR A 389 -5.31 13.96 -16.27
CA THR A 389 -4.31 12.89 -16.18
C THR A 389 -3.30 13.29 -15.11
N PRO A 390 -2.89 12.38 -14.21
CA PRO A 390 -1.69 12.61 -13.42
C PRO A 390 -0.62 13.09 -14.40
N GLU A 391 0.06 14.21 -14.11
CA GLU A 391 1.25 14.55 -14.87
C GLU A 391 2.15 13.32 -14.76
N VAL A 392 2.28 12.58 -15.87
CA VAL A 392 3.23 11.50 -15.97
C VAL A 392 4.58 12.20 -15.89
N SER A 393 5.23 12.10 -14.74
CA SER A 393 6.61 12.50 -14.58
C SER A 393 7.40 11.90 -15.75
N PRO A 394 8.18 12.69 -16.51
CA PRO A 394 9.05 12.13 -17.54
C PRO A 394 9.85 11.00 -16.92
N CYS A 395 9.83 9.81 -17.53
CA CYS A 395 10.45 8.64 -16.92
C CYS A 395 11.91 9.00 -16.56
N PRO A 396 12.33 8.84 -15.29
CA PRO A 396 13.70 9.15 -14.91
C PRO A 396 14.63 8.27 -15.74
N SER A 397 15.61 8.91 -16.39
CA SER A 397 16.62 8.21 -17.19
C SER A 397 17.26 7.13 -16.33
N PRO A 398 17.33 5.86 -16.78
CA PRO A 398 18.06 4.84 -16.05
C PRO A 398 19.53 5.30 -15.89
N PRO A 399 20.18 5.10 -14.74
CA PRO A 399 21.64 5.16 -14.70
C PRO A 399 22.17 4.20 -15.76
N ALA A 400 23.10 4.70 -16.59
CA ALA A 400 23.62 4.01 -17.76
C ALA A 400 23.88 2.52 -17.44
N ALA A 401 23.18 1.63 -18.16
CA ALA A 401 23.36 0.21 -18.04
C ALA A 401 24.84 -0.15 -18.24
N PHE A 402 25.50 -0.59 -17.17
CA PHE A 402 26.77 -1.29 -17.29
C PHE A 402 26.51 -2.54 -18.13
N LYS A 403 27.00 -2.53 -19.38
CA LYS A 403 27.03 -3.72 -20.24
C LYS A 403 27.85 -4.80 -19.50
N PRO A 404 27.29 -5.97 -19.17
CA PRO A 404 28.11 -7.07 -18.68
C PRO A 404 28.90 -7.62 -19.87
N THR A 405 30.20 -7.30 -19.90
CA THR A 405 31.15 -7.96 -20.80
C THR A 405 31.29 -9.41 -20.33
N PHE A 406 30.69 -10.35 -21.05
CA PHE A 406 30.97 -11.78 -20.88
C PHE A 406 32.43 -12.03 -21.30
N SER A 407 33.32 -12.16 -20.32
CA SER A 407 34.66 -12.72 -20.55
C SER A 407 34.59 -14.23 -20.42
N ALA A 408 35.06 -14.91 -21.47
CA ALA A 408 35.15 -16.35 -21.54
C ALA A 408 35.93 -16.94 -20.35
N PHE A 409 35.42 -18.06 -19.84
CA PHE A 409 36.07 -18.92 -18.86
C PHE A 409 37.41 -19.42 -19.40
N SER A 410 38.48 -19.21 -18.63
CA SER A 410 39.68 -20.05 -18.69
C SER A 410 39.92 -20.66 -17.31
N VAL A 411 40.23 -21.94 -17.32
CA VAL A 411 40.21 -22.86 -16.18
C VAL A 411 41.64 -23.12 -15.68
N ARG A 412 41.77 -23.20 -14.33
CA ARG A 412 42.84 -23.77 -13.46
C ARG A 412 43.96 -22.83 -12.93
N PRO A 413 44.66 -23.20 -11.83
CA PRO A 413 44.33 -24.14 -10.74
C PRO A 413 44.51 -23.57 -9.31
N PHE A 414 44.13 -24.37 -8.31
CA PHE A 414 44.26 -24.19 -6.87
C PHE A 414 45.61 -23.62 -6.37
N GLY A 415 45.55 -22.65 -5.45
CA GLY A 415 46.68 -22.19 -4.65
C GLY A 415 46.30 -21.16 -3.57
N GLN A 416 46.28 -21.63 -2.31
CA GLN A 416 46.48 -20.92 -1.02
C GLN A 416 45.82 -19.53 -0.79
N ARG A 417 44.82 -19.50 0.11
CA ARG A 417 44.32 -18.27 0.78
C ARG A 417 45.26 -17.84 1.90
N ALA A 418 45.71 -16.58 1.88
CA ALA A 418 46.24 -15.90 3.05
C ALA A 418 45.09 -15.18 3.80
N HIS A 419 45.00 -15.42 5.10
CA HIS A 419 44.07 -14.74 6.01
C HIS A 419 44.56 -13.30 6.28
N GLY A 420 43.74 -12.30 5.94
CA GLY A 420 43.91 -10.91 6.35
C GLY A 420 43.17 -10.62 7.68
N PRO A 421 43.61 -9.62 8.47
CA PRO A 421 43.38 -9.59 9.92
C PRO A 421 42.06 -8.93 10.34
N TYR A 422 41.48 -9.47 11.42
CA TYR A 422 40.39 -8.86 12.20
C TYR A 422 40.90 -7.67 13.04
N PRO A 423 40.12 -6.58 13.20
CA PRO A 423 40.45 -5.49 14.11
C PRO A 423 40.01 -5.79 15.56
N THR A 424 40.91 -5.56 16.51
CA THR A 424 40.66 -5.57 17.96
C THR A 424 40.35 -4.15 18.50
N PRO A 425 39.72 -4.02 19.70
CA PRO A 425 39.10 -2.79 20.16
C PRO A 425 40.09 -1.85 20.89
N GLY A 426 40.03 -0.55 20.57
CA GLY A 426 40.87 0.48 21.17
C GLY A 426 40.33 1.02 22.50
N TYR A 427 41.20 1.01 23.51
CA TYR A 427 41.04 1.64 24.83
C TYR A 427 41.16 3.17 24.77
N CYS A 428 40.26 3.87 25.46
CA CYS A 428 40.36 5.31 25.75
C CYS A 428 41.41 5.58 26.84
N LYS A 429 42.34 6.52 26.60
CA LYS A 429 43.18 7.14 27.63
C LYS A 429 42.75 8.59 27.84
N SER A 430 42.59 8.95 29.11
CA SER A 430 42.42 10.30 29.61
C SER A 430 43.74 11.09 29.57
N LYS A 431 43.62 12.41 29.38
CA LYS A 431 44.56 13.46 29.83
C LYS A 431 43.67 14.56 30.42
N SER A 432 43.74 14.80 31.74
CA SER A 432 44.70 15.69 32.42
C SER A 432 44.44 17.15 32.08
#